data_AF-A0A378B323-F1
#
_entry.id   AF-A0A378B323-F1
#
_cell.length_a   1.000
_cell.length_b   1.000
_cell.length_c   1.000
_cell.angle_alpha   90.00
_cell.angle_beta   90.00
_cell.angle_gamma   90.00
#
_symmetry.space_group_name_H-M   'P 1'
#
loop_
_entity.id
_entity.type
_entity.pdbx_description
1 polymer ?
#
loop_
_entity_poly.entity_id
_entity_poly.type
_entity_poly.pdbx_seq_one_letter_code
_entity_poly.pdbx_strand_id
1 'polypeptide(L)'
;MVVDPRDGGVLAMVSSPSYDPNPFVKGIGYQAYKSLLENPDRPLINRVTQGLYPPASTVKPYMALSALSAGVITPEHHLLRGADVDAAGHATPLPRLAENRPRHAQRD
;
A
#
# COMPACT_ATOMS: atom_id res chain seq x y z
N MET A 1 6.64 -0.34 -12.89
CA MET A 1 6.74 0.89 -13.71
C MET A 1 7.81 1.76 -13.09
N VAL A 2 8.61 2.42 -13.93
CA VAL A 2 9.58 3.43 -13.51
C VAL A 2 9.30 4.69 -14.31
N VAL A 3 9.19 5.82 -13.61
CA VAL A 3 8.83 7.12 -14.18
C VAL A 3 9.84 8.16 -13.73
N ASP A 4 10.19 9.09 -14.62
CA ASP A 4 10.92 10.29 -14.26
C ASP A 4 9.97 11.30 -13.59
N PRO A 5 10.18 11.66 -12.31
CA PRO A 5 9.25 12.55 -11.60
C PRO A 5 9.29 14.00 -12.09
N ARG A 6 10.28 14.37 -12.93
CA ARG A 6 10.46 15.76 -13.41
C ARG A 6 9.52 16.10 -14.55
N ASP A 7 9.21 15.12 -15.40
CA ASP A 7 8.42 15.30 -16.62
C ASP A 7 7.32 14.22 -16.81
N GLY A 8 7.28 13.19 -15.97
CA GLY A 8 6.32 12.09 -16.07
C GLY A 8 6.67 11.04 -17.13
N GLY A 9 7.86 11.09 -17.74
CA GLY A 9 8.30 10.13 -18.75
C GLY A 9 8.41 8.71 -18.20
N VAL A 10 7.84 7.72 -18.92
CA VAL A 10 7.94 6.30 -18.54
C VAL A 10 9.26 5.73 -19.04
N LEU A 11 10.19 5.46 -18.11
CA LEU A 11 11.50 4.90 -18.42
C LEU A 11 11.46 3.37 -18.59
N ALA A 12 10.56 2.70 -17.86
CA ALA A 12 10.35 1.28 -17.99
C ALA A 12 8.93 0.85 -17.56
N MET A 13 8.32 -0.02 -18.36
CA MET A 13 7.03 -0.65 -18.06
C MET A 13 7.13 -2.16 -18.33
N VAL A 14 7.12 -2.95 -17.28
CA VAL A 14 7.31 -4.40 -17.35
C VAL A 14 6.17 -5.10 -16.61
N SER A 15 5.55 -6.07 -17.26
CA SER A 15 4.54 -6.98 -16.69
C SER A 15 5.08 -8.40 -16.75
N SER A 16 4.95 -9.15 -15.65
CA SER A 16 5.44 -10.53 -15.54
C SER A 16 4.34 -11.47 -14.99
N PRO A 17 4.25 -12.71 -15.49
CA PRO A 17 5.02 -13.24 -16.64
C PRO A 17 4.61 -12.58 -17.96
N SER A 18 5.52 -12.62 -18.93
CA SER A 18 5.34 -12.09 -20.29
C SER A 18 5.25 -13.24 -21.31
N TYR A 19 5.16 -12.90 -22.60
CA TYR A 19 5.14 -13.86 -23.71
C TYR A 19 5.96 -13.31 -24.89
N ASP A 20 6.41 -14.17 -25.80
CA ASP A 20 7.05 -13.74 -27.05
C ASP A 20 5.99 -13.17 -28.00
N PRO A 21 6.10 -11.89 -28.43
CA PRO A 21 5.15 -11.30 -29.36
C PRO A 21 5.37 -11.74 -30.82
N ASN A 22 6.54 -12.27 -31.19
CA ASN A 22 6.87 -12.57 -32.58
C ASN A 22 5.91 -13.56 -33.27
N PRO A 23 5.39 -14.62 -32.61
CA PRO A 23 4.40 -15.53 -33.19
C PRO A 23 3.11 -14.84 -33.65
N PHE A 24 2.75 -13.68 -33.10
CA PHE A 24 1.55 -12.94 -33.51
C PHE A 24 1.74 -12.21 -34.85
N VAL A 25 2.97 -11.87 -35.24
CA VAL A 25 3.27 -11.07 -36.44
C VAL A 25 2.78 -11.75 -37.72
N LYS A 26 2.88 -13.08 -37.79
CA LYS A 26 2.48 -13.89 -38.97
C LYS A 26 1.15 -14.64 -38.77
N GLY A 27 0.46 -14.37 -37.67
CA GLY A 27 -0.70 -15.15 -37.22
C GLY A 27 -0.25 -16.30 -36.31
N ILE A 28 -0.61 -16.19 -35.04
CA ILE A 28 -0.33 -17.23 -34.04
C ILE A 28 -1.21 -18.46 -34.31
N GLY A 29 -0.62 -19.66 -34.23
CA GLY A 29 -1.37 -20.90 -34.35
C GLY A 29 -2.33 -21.12 -33.17
N TYR A 30 -3.46 -21.77 -33.42
CA TYR A 30 -4.52 -21.99 -32.42
C TYR A 30 -3.99 -22.60 -31.11
N GLN A 31 -3.15 -23.63 -31.18
CA GLN A 31 -2.62 -24.29 -29.98
C GLN A 31 -1.72 -23.36 -29.15
N ALA A 32 -0.88 -22.57 -29.79
CA ALA A 32 -0.02 -21.61 -29.11
C ALA A 32 -0.85 -20.50 -28.44
N TYR A 33 -1.83 -19.96 -29.16
CA TYR A 33 -2.72 -18.95 -28.61
C TYR A 33 -3.57 -19.48 -27.44
N LYS A 34 -4.13 -20.69 -27.61
CA LYS A 34 -4.88 -21.38 -26.55
C LYS A 34 -4.03 -21.58 -25.29
N SER A 35 -2.76 -21.95 -25.45
CA SER A 35 -1.85 -22.11 -24.31
C SER A 35 -1.64 -20.81 -23.53
N LEU A 36 -1.62 -19.65 -24.20
CA LEU A 36 -1.51 -18.34 -23.54
C LEU A 36 -2.79 -17.94 -22.81
N LEU A 37 -3.96 -18.27 -23.37
CA LEU A 37 -5.28 -18.02 -22.78
C LEU A 37 -5.53 -18.88 -21.54
N GLU A 38 -5.15 -20.15 -21.60
CA GLU A 38 -5.37 -21.13 -20.52
C GLU A 38 -4.24 -21.13 -19.48
N ASN A 39 -3.18 -20.35 -19.69
CA ASN A 39 -2.09 -20.23 -18.73
C ASN A 39 -2.60 -19.63 -17.41
N PRO A 40 -2.44 -20.33 -16.26
CA PRO A 40 -2.92 -19.86 -14.96
C PRO A 40 -2.28 -18.55 -14.51
N ASP A 41 -1.06 -18.27 -14.97
CA ASP A 41 -0.34 -17.03 -14.67
C ASP A 41 -0.75 -15.86 -15.57
N ARG A 42 -1.70 -16.05 -16.50
CA ARG A 42 -2.32 -14.99 -17.31
C ARG A 42 -1.29 -14.00 -17.90
N PRO A 43 -0.37 -14.45 -18.77
CA PRO A 43 0.69 -13.60 -19.34
C PRO A 43 0.16 -12.52 -20.29
N LEU A 44 -1.07 -12.68 -20.80
CA LEU A 44 -1.72 -11.69 -21.68
C LEU A 44 -2.21 -10.43 -20.94
N ILE A 45 -2.22 -10.44 -19.59
CA ILE A 45 -2.62 -9.28 -18.80
C ILE A 45 -1.43 -8.35 -18.59
N ASN A 46 -1.58 -7.07 -18.97
CA ASN A 46 -0.65 -6.04 -18.56
C ASN A 46 -0.94 -5.61 -17.11
N ARG A 47 -0.23 -6.20 -16.15
CA ARG A 47 -0.43 -5.94 -14.71
C ARG A 47 -0.08 -4.52 -14.28
N VAL A 48 0.70 -3.78 -15.07
CA VAL A 48 1.06 -2.40 -14.73
C VAL A 48 -0.14 -1.46 -14.85
N THR A 49 -0.96 -1.66 -15.88
CA THR A 49 -2.11 -0.78 -16.18
C THR A 49 -3.46 -1.42 -15.88
N GLN A 50 -3.55 -2.75 -15.92
CA GLN A 50 -4.79 -3.51 -15.73
C GLN A 50 -4.81 -4.33 -14.44
N GLY A 51 -3.71 -4.33 -13.67
CA GLY A 51 -3.64 -4.99 -12.38
C GLY A 51 -4.42 -4.22 -11.33
N LEU A 52 -5.47 -4.84 -10.78
CA LEU A 52 -6.24 -4.27 -9.68
C LEU A 52 -5.81 -4.92 -8.36
N TYR A 53 -5.15 -4.15 -7.51
CA TYR A 53 -4.67 -4.59 -6.20
C TYR A 53 -5.06 -3.56 -5.14
N PRO A 54 -5.44 -3.98 -3.93
CA PRO A 54 -5.52 -3.08 -2.81
C PRO A 54 -4.14 -2.40 -2.63
N PRO A 55 -4.06 -1.06 -2.64
CA PRO A 55 -2.77 -0.37 -2.55
C PRO A 55 -2.13 -0.51 -1.16
N ALA A 56 -2.89 -0.98 -0.16
CA ALA A 56 -2.44 -1.19 1.20
C ALA A 56 -1.71 0.05 1.75
N SER A 57 -0.54 -0.12 2.39
CA SER A 57 0.15 0.99 3.04
C SER A 57 0.74 2.04 2.07
N THR A 58 0.74 1.83 0.76
CA THR A 58 1.31 2.80 -0.20
C THR A 58 0.49 4.10 -0.28
N VAL A 59 -0.78 4.09 0.14
CA VAL A 59 -1.61 5.30 0.19
C VAL A 59 -1.30 6.21 1.38
N LYS A 60 -0.64 5.70 2.42
CA LYS A 60 -0.46 6.41 3.70
C LYS A 60 0.20 7.77 3.56
N PRO A 61 1.28 7.97 2.77
CA PRO A 61 1.86 9.30 2.60
C PRO A 61 0.87 10.32 2.03
N TYR A 62 0.05 9.91 1.06
CA TYR A 62 -0.99 10.76 0.48
C TYR A 62 -2.09 11.07 1.50
N MET A 63 -2.58 10.06 2.23
CA MET A 63 -3.59 10.26 3.28
C MET A 63 -3.08 11.19 4.39
N ALA A 64 -1.83 11.02 4.82
CA ALA A 64 -1.21 11.87 5.84
C ALA A 64 -1.08 13.32 5.35
N LEU A 65 -0.65 13.53 4.10
CA LEU A 65 -0.59 14.86 3.50
C LEU A 65 -1.97 15.51 3.42
N SER A 66 -2.99 14.77 3.00
CA SER A 66 -4.38 15.26 2.98
C SER A 66 -4.89 15.62 4.38
N ALA A 67 -4.60 14.80 5.38
CA ALA A 67 -5.00 15.06 6.77
C ALA A 67 -4.30 16.30 7.36
N LEU A 68 -3.01 16.48 7.07
CA LEU A 68 -2.27 17.72 7.41
C LEU A 68 -2.89 18.92 6.72
N SER A 69 -3.15 18.82 5.41
CA SER A 69 -3.73 19.91 4.63
C SER A 69 -5.16 20.27 5.06
N ALA A 70 -5.92 19.29 5.56
CA ALA A 70 -7.25 19.50 6.11
C ALA A 70 -7.23 19.96 7.60
N GLY A 71 -6.04 20.05 8.21
CA GLY A 71 -5.89 20.42 9.63
C GLY A 71 -6.37 19.35 10.63
N VAL A 72 -6.60 18.11 10.16
CA VAL A 72 -7.04 16.98 11.01
C VAL A 72 -5.90 16.52 11.92
N ILE A 73 -4.66 16.64 11.47
CA ILE A 73 -3.44 16.36 12.24
C ILE A 73 -2.42 17.48 12.06
N THR A 74 -1.42 17.53 12.93
CA THR A 74 -0.23 18.41 12.83
C THR A 74 1.05 17.59 12.70
N PRO A 75 2.18 18.18 12.26
CA PRO A 75 3.47 17.46 12.20
C PRO A 75 3.92 16.90 13.55
N GLU A 76 3.55 17.54 14.66
CA GLU A 76 3.85 17.15 16.05
C GLU A 76 2.78 16.20 16.65
N HIS A 77 1.81 15.78 15.85
CA HIS A 77 0.74 14.91 16.34
C HIS A 77 1.29 13.51 16.63
N HIS A 78 1.32 13.13 17.91
CA HIS A 78 1.78 11.84 18.36
C HIS A 78 0.63 11.02 18.95
N LEU A 79 0.43 9.82 18.42
CA LEU A 79 -0.45 8.81 19.02
C LEU A 79 0.42 7.75 19.70
N LEU A 80 0.00 7.32 20.89
CA LEU A 80 0.63 6.18 21.57
C LEU A 80 0.38 4.93 20.72
N ARG A 81 1.44 4.16 20.42
CA ARG A 81 1.28 2.88 19.71
C ARG A 81 0.38 1.95 20.52
N GLY A 82 -0.69 1.47 19.91
CA GLY A 82 -1.67 0.59 20.55
C GLY A 82 -2.84 1.30 21.22
N ALA A 83 -2.97 2.62 21.08
CA ALA A 83 -4.22 3.30 21.39
C ALA A 83 -5.29 2.82 20.38
N ASP A 84 -6.34 2.18 20.88
CA ASP A 84 -7.54 1.92 20.09
C ASP A 84 -8.21 3.27 19.78
N VAL A 85 -8.29 3.57 18.50
CA VAL A 85 -9.08 4.69 17.98
C VAL A 85 -10.49 4.18 17.75
N ASP A 86 -11.46 4.81 18.41
CA ASP A 86 -12.86 4.47 18.22
C ASP A 86 -13.34 4.85 16.81
N ALA A 87 -14.53 4.38 16.42
CA ALA A 87 -15.11 4.67 15.11
C ALA A 87 -15.38 6.18 14.88
N ALA A 88 -15.31 7.01 15.92
CA ALA A 88 -15.44 8.47 15.86
C ALA A 88 -14.08 9.19 15.78
N GLY A 89 -12.96 8.45 15.76
CA GLY A 89 -11.61 9.00 15.67
C GLY A 89 -11.04 9.49 17.00
N HIS A 90 -11.72 9.28 18.13
CA HIS A 90 -11.16 9.55 19.44
C HIS A 90 -10.22 8.40 19.82
N ALA A 91 -8.96 8.74 20.10
CA ALA A 91 -8.05 7.81 20.75
C ALA A 91 -8.57 7.57 22.17
N THR A 92 -9.01 6.35 22.48
CA THR A 92 -9.33 6.01 23.87
C THR A 92 -8.03 6.04 24.66
N PRO A 93 -7.90 6.88 25.71
CA PRO A 93 -6.74 6.80 26.58
C PRO A 93 -6.73 5.41 27.20
N LEU A 94 -5.65 4.65 27.00
CA LEU A 94 -5.47 3.41 27.78
C LEU A 94 -5.61 3.77 29.26
N PRO A 95 -6.30 2.95 30.08
CA PRO A 95 -6.30 3.17 31.51
C PRO A 95 -4.85 3.27 31.94
N ARG A 96 -4.48 4.39 32.59
CA ARG A 96 -3.11 4.58 33.09
C ARG A 96 -2.77 3.30 33.86
N LEU A 97 -1.77 2.55 33.41
CA LEU A 97 -1.18 1.51 34.22
C LEU A 97 -0.87 2.19 35.56
N ALA A 98 -1.58 1.74 36.60
CA ALA A 98 -1.57 2.38 37.89
C ALA A 98 -0.13 2.71 38.26
N GLU A 99 0.12 3.99 38.56
CA GLU A 99 1.36 4.47 39.13
C GLU A 99 1.65 3.62 40.37
N ASN A 100 2.45 2.57 40.20
CA ASN A 100 2.85 1.69 41.26
C ASN A 100 3.97 2.42 42.02
N ARG A 101 3.60 3.45 42.79
CA ARG A 101 4.52 4.08 43.74
C ARG A 101 4.70 3.11 44.91
N PRO A 102 5.90 2.59 45.17
CA PRO A 102 6.13 1.80 46.37
C PRO A 102 5.96 2.71 47.59
N ARG A 103 5.03 2.35 48.48
CA ARG A 103 4.91 2.98 49.80
C ARG A 103 6.13 2.59 50.64
N HIS A 104 7.17 3.41 50.64
CA HIS A 104 8.24 3.32 51.62
C HIS A 104 8.11 4.42 52.67
N ALA A 105 7.80 3.94 53.89
CA ALA A 105 8.24 4.45 55.18
C ALA A 105 8.04 5.94 55.49
N GLN A 106 6.96 6.24 56.22
CA GLN A 106 7.05 7.19 57.33
C GLN A 106 6.58 6.44 58.59
N ARG A 107 7.55 5.82 59.27
CA ARG A 107 7.50 5.67 60.73
C ARG A 107 8.39 6.79 61.24
N ASP A 108 7.78 7.72 61.95
CA ASP A 108 8.23 8.33 63.21
C ASP A 108 7.13 9.28 63.70
#